data_AF-A0A366JK58-F1
#
_entry.id   AF-A0A366JK58-F1
#
_cell.length_a   1.000
_cell.length_b   1.000
_cell.length_c   1.000
_cell.angle_alpha   90.00
_cell.angle_beta   90.00
_cell.angle_gamma   90.00
#
_symmetry.space_group_name_H-M   'P 1'
#
loop_
_entity.id
_entity.type
_entity.pdbx_description
1 polymer ?
#
loop_
_entity_poly.entity_id
_entity_poly.type
_entity_poly.pdbx_seq_one_letter_code
_entity_poly.pdbx_strand_id
1 'polypeptide(L)'
;MTQEFHPLLKGAIELHVHSSPSLFPRKQTDWELIEDIKSAEMAGVVLKAHEAQTVDRASLIREKEPGVHVYGGLVCNYFTGGLSPTAVDAAIRLGAKIIWMPTFSAEEHQRYFGKKKTKFFNSKRSMKHPGSGIEIWDENKKLLPEVHEILELVAEADIVLATGHLAAEEVLVLVEAAIEKKVEKILIQHTDLGIARVPFELEKELVKKGCILEKCYLACSEDFNDISPREMAESIKVLGADSCVMVTDYGQRHNIAPIKALSNFIEEMLAYGITEDEITKMISDNPKRLLGI
;
A
#
# COMPACT_ATOMS: atom_id res chain seq x y z
N MET A 1 -4.00 27.94 19.38
CA MET A 1 -3.10 26.83 19.03
C MET A 1 -3.44 26.46 17.61
N THR A 2 -2.52 26.65 16.67
CA THR A 2 -2.69 26.15 15.29
C THR A 2 -2.71 24.63 15.37
N GLN A 3 -3.80 24.00 14.94
CA GLN A 3 -3.94 22.55 14.99
C GLN A 3 -2.85 21.91 14.11
N GLU A 4 -2.06 21.00 14.69
CA GLU A 4 -0.91 20.40 14.01
C GLU A 4 -1.32 19.44 12.87
N PHE A 5 -2.45 18.75 13.05
CA PHE A 5 -3.03 17.77 12.14
C PHE A 5 -4.44 18.17 11.69
N HIS A 6 -4.85 17.74 10.51
CA HIS A 6 -6.19 18.03 9.99
C HIS A 6 -7.28 17.34 10.83
N PRO A 7 -8.40 18.01 11.20
CA PRO A 7 -9.45 17.43 12.05
C PRO A 7 -10.04 16.11 11.56
N LEU A 8 -10.16 15.93 10.23
CA LEU A 8 -10.71 14.70 9.63
C LEU A 8 -9.85 13.45 9.88
N LEU A 9 -8.62 13.59 10.37
CA LEU A 9 -7.81 12.44 10.76
C LEU A 9 -8.36 11.72 11.99
N LYS A 10 -9.24 12.34 12.77
CA LYS A 10 -9.84 11.67 13.92
C LYS A 10 -10.53 10.38 13.52
N GLY A 11 -10.05 9.25 14.05
CA GLY A 11 -10.55 7.92 13.74
C GLY A 11 -10.12 7.36 12.37
N ALA A 12 -9.22 8.04 11.63
CA ALA A 12 -8.68 7.57 10.36
C ALA A 12 -7.60 6.48 10.53
N ILE A 13 -7.27 5.79 9.44
CA ILE A 13 -6.23 4.77 9.35
C ILE A 13 -5.35 5.06 8.13
N GLU A 14 -4.05 5.23 8.36
CA GLU A 14 -3.05 5.23 7.28
C GLU A 14 -2.72 3.79 6.88
N LEU A 15 -3.17 3.36 5.70
CA LEU A 15 -3.09 1.97 5.25
C LEU A 15 -1.73 1.59 4.62
N HIS A 16 -0.86 2.58 4.36
CA HIS A 16 0.38 2.34 3.65
C HIS A 16 1.46 3.36 4.04
N VAL A 17 2.30 2.99 5.01
CA VAL A 17 3.40 3.83 5.49
C VAL A 17 4.63 3.01 5.87
N HIS A 18 5.79 3.65 5.82
CA HIS A 18 7.07 3.04 6.15
C HIS A 18 7.77 3.75 7.32
N SER A 19 8.30 2.97 8.26
CA SER A 19 8.98 3.46 9.47
C SER A 19 10.16 2.56 9.86
N SER A 20 11.08 3.10 10.65
CA SER A 20 12.23 2.35 11.16
C SER A 20 11.81 1.38 12.28
N PRO A 21 12.45 0.20 12.41
CA PRO A 21 13.68 -0.22 11.73
C PRO A 21 13.50 -0.56 10.24
N SER A 22 14.47 -0.26 9.39
CA SER A 22 14.41 -0.54 7.94
C SER A 22 15.80 -0.49 7.32
N LEU A 23 16.04 -1.24 6.26
CA LEU A 23 17.26 -1.17 5.44
C LEU A 23 17.39 0.19 4.76
N PHE A 24 16.25 0.82 4.47
CA PHE A 24 16.16 2.18 3.92
C PHE A 24 16.06 3.19 5.06
N PRO A 25 16.79 4.32 5.03
CA PRO A 25 16.64 5.36 6.02
C PRO A 25 15.20 5.89 6.06
N ARG A 26 14.56 5.85 7.25
CA ARG A 26 13.20 6.35 7.43
C ARG A 26 13.14 7.67 8.18
N LYS A 27 12.08 8.43 7.93
CA LYS A 27 11.76 9.71 8.58
C LYS A 27 11.50 9.55 10.08
N GLN A 28 10.83 8.47 10.46
CA GLN A 28 10.42 8.16 11.82
C GLN A 28 10.68 6.68 12.13
N THR A 29 10.86 6.39 13.41
CA THR A 29 10.69 5.05 14.00
C THR A 29 9.22 4.70 14.12
N ASP A 30 8.91 3.42 14.34
CA ASP A 30 7.54 3.01 14.63
C ASP A 30 6.95 3.79 15.81
N TRP A 31 7.71 4.04 16.88
CA TRP A 31 7.22 4.77 18.05
C TRP A 31 6.89 6.23 17.77
N GLU A 32 7.77 6.95 17.07
CA GLU A 32 7.52 8.34 16.67
C GLU A 32 6.29 8.44 15.75
N LEU A 33 6.08 7.45 14.87
CA LEU A 33 4.88 7.38 14.03
C LEU A 33 3.62 7.15 14.88
N ILE A 34 3.67 6.29 15.90
CA ILE A 34 2.55 6.06 16.80
C ILE A 34 2.23 7.27 17.67
N GLU A 35 3.23 8.07 18.06
CA GLU A 35 3.03 9.34 18.75
C GLU A 35 2.23 10.33 17.88
N ASP A 36 2.55 10.42 16.58
CA ASP A 36 1.77 11.22 15.62
C ASP A 36 0.33 10.70 15.49
N ILE A 37 0.14 9.39 15.34
CA ILE A 37 -1.19 8.75 15.25
C ILE A 37 -2.05 9.12 16.47
N LYS A 38 -1.48 9.02 17.68
CA LYS A 38 -2.18 9.37 18.93
C LYS A 38 -2.48 10.87 19.02
N SER A 39 -1.53 11.71 18.63
CA SER A 39 -1.68 13.17 18.64
C SER A 39 -2.71 13.66 17.63
N ALA A 40 -2.89 12.95 16.52
CA ALA A 40 -3.91 13.20 15.51
C ALA A 40 -5.28 12.55 15.83
N GLU A 41 -5.42 11.87 16.97
CA GLU A 41 -6.62 11.10 17.35
C GLU A 41 -7.03 10.04 16.29
N MET A 42 -6.07 9.54 15.52
CA MET A 42 -6.29 8.50 14.51
C MET A 42 -6.60 7.14 15.15
N ALA A 43 -7.34 6.29 14.43
CA ALA A 43 -7.66 4.94 14.89
C ALA A 43 -6.47 3.98 14.76
N GLY A 44 -5.61 4.16 13.75
CA GLY A 44 -4.55 3.19 13.50
C GLY A 44 -3.70 3.44 12.27
N VAL A 45 -2.89 2.42 11.96
CA VAL A 45 -1.91 2.46 10.88
C VAL A 45 -1.53 1.04 10.43
N VAL A 46 -1.18 0.87 9.17
CA VAL A 46 -0.57 -0.36 8.65
C VAL A 46 0.88 -0.10 8.26
N LEU A 47 1.78 -0.78 8.94
CA LEU A 47 3.22 -0.69 8.69
C LEU A 47 3.58 -1.57 7.50
N LYS A 48 4.32 -1.02 6.53
CA LYS A 48 4.89 -1.77 5.40
C LYS A 48 6.42 -1.66 5.40
N ALA A 49 7.08 -2.73 4.98
CA ALA A 49 8.50 -2.75 4.67
C ALA A 49 8.72 -3.58 3.40
N HIS A 50 9.72 -3.23 2.59
CA HIS A 50 10.01 -3.97 1.35
C HIS A 50 10.87 -5.21 1.62
N GLU A 51 11.64 -5.17 2.69
CA GLU A 51 12.75 -6.07 3.00
C GLU A 51 12.42 -7.14 4.06
N ALA A 52 11.31 -6.98 4.77
CA ALA A 52 10.96 -7.80 5.93
C ALA A 52 9.45 -7.76 6.17
N GLN A 53 8.93 -8.72 6.94
CA GLN A 53 7.57 -8.62 7.46
C GLN A 53 7.44 -7.54 8.53
N THR A 54 6.25 -6.97 8.66
CA THR A 54 5.94 -5.96 9.69
C THR A 54 4.96 -6.45 10.75
N VAL A 55 4.55 -7.72 10.67
CA VAL A 55 3.61 -8.34 11.61
C VAL A 55 4.17 -8.38 13.04
N ASP A 56 5.46 -8.69 13.18
CA ASP A 56 6.13 -8.81 14.48
C ASP A 56 6.11 -7.48 15.24
N ARG A 57 6.56 -6.40 14.59
CA ARG A 57 6.57 -5.05 15.17
C ARG A 57 5.17 -4.55 15.49
N ALA A 58 4.21 -4.78 14.60
CA ALA A 58 2.84 -4.33 14.79
C ALA A 58 2.21 -5.01 16.00
N SER A 59 2.50 -6.30 16.21
CA SER A 59 2.00 -7.07 17.35
C SER A 59 2.56 -6.56 18.68
N LEU A 60 3.87 -6.31 18.77
CA LEU A 60 4.49 -5.75 19.98
C LEU A 60 3.96 -4.34 20.31
N ILE A 61 3.69 -3.52 19.29
CA ILE A 61 3.10 -2.20 19.50
C ILE A 61 1.67 -2.32 20.02
N ARG A 62 0.83 -3.19 19.45
CA ARG A 62 -0.54 -3.42 19.93
C ARG A 62 -0.57 -3.92 21.38
N GLU A 63 0.40 -4.73 21.81
CA GLU A 63 0.51 -5.15 23.21
C GLU A 63 0.72 -3.96 24.16
N LYS A 64 1.46 -2.95 23.72
CA LYS A 64 1.76 -1.76 24.51
C LYS A 64 0.68 -0.68 24.41
N GLU A 65 0.05 -0.56 23.23
CA GLU A 65 -0.92 0.47 22.86
C GLU A 65 -2.22 -0.19 22.34
N PRO A 66 -2.97 -0.91 23.19
CA PRO A 66 -4.13 -1.70 22.76
C PRO A 66 -5.30 -0.87 22.21
N GLY A 67 -5.29 0.44 22.42
CA GLY A 67 -6.27 1.38 21.88
C GLY A 67 -5.97 1.87 20.46
N VAL A 68 -4.85 1.45 19.86
CA VAL A 68 -4.46 1.85 18.50
C VAL A 68 -4.40 0.61 17.59
N HIS A 69 -5.09 0.68 16.46
CA HIS A 69 -5.13 -0.38 15.45
C HIS A 69 -3.86 -0.38 14.60
N VAL A 70 -2.77 -0.94 15.14
CA VAL A 70 -1.49 -1.06 14.43
C VAL A 70 -1.41 -2.42 13.76
N TYR A 71 -1.34 -2.50 12.45
CA TYR A 71 -1.22 -3.75 11.71
C TYR A 71 0.01 -3.78 10.80
N GLY A 72 0.28 -4.94 10.22
CA GLY A 72 1.37 -5.15 9.28
C GLY A 72 1.07 -6.29 8.34
N GLY A 73 2.07 -6.69 7.58
CA GLY A 73 1.93 -7.73 6.58
C GLY A 73 3.25 -8.18 5.99
N LEU A 74 3.18 -8.79 4.81
CA LEU A 74 4.33 -9.32 4.09
C LEU A 74 4.29 -8.86 2.63
N VAL A 75 5.40 -8.34 2.15
CA VAL A 75 5.60 -8.06 0.72
C VAL A 75 6.36 -9.21 0.10
N CYS A 76 5.89 -9.76 -1.03
CA CYS A 76 6.47 -10.92 -1.71
C CYS A 76 7.71 -10.56 -2.55
N ASN A 77 8.67 -9.84 -1.96
CA ASN A 77 9.95 -9.52 -2.59
C ASN A 77 10.98 -10.65 -2.39
N TYR A 78 12.07 -10.66 -3.16
CA TYR A 78 13.18 -11.60 -2.95
C TYR A 78 13.76 -11.57 -1.52
N PHE A 79 13.69 -10.41 -0.84
CA PHE A 79 14.15 -10.25 0.55
C PHE A 79 13.41 -11.13 1.56
N THR A 80 12.17 -11.49 1.24
CA THR A 80 11.23 -12.23 2.10
C THR A 80 10.89 -13.60 1.52
N GLY A 81 11.60 -14.05 0.47
CA GLY A 81 11.40 -15.36 -0.16
C GLY A 81 10.66 -15.32 -1.50
N GLY A 82 10.29 -14.14 -2.01
CA GLY A 82 9.55 -13.98 -3.27
C GLY A 82 8.10 -14.41 -3.15
N LEU A 83 7.55 -15.00 -4.22
CA LEU A 83 6.23 -15.63 -4.22
C LEU A 83 6.30 -16.98 -3.47
N SER A 84 6.54 -16.93 -2.15
CA SER A 84 6.65 -18.12 -1.30
C SER A 84 5.35 -18.33 -0.50
N PRO A 85 4.54 -19.37 -0.81
CA PRO A 85 3.36 -19.70 -0.03
C PRO A 85 3.67 -19.96 1.45
N THR A 86 4.80 -20.61 1.74
CA THR A 86 5.26 -20.86 3.12
C THR A 86 5.52 -19.57 3.90
N ALA A 87 6.13 -18.55 3.28
CA ALA A 87 6.35 -17.27 3.93
C ALA A 87 5.03 -16.53 4.18
N VAL A 88 4.11 -16.59 3.21
CA VAL A 88 2.77 -16.01 3.32
C VAL A 88 1.96 -16.68 4.43
N ASP A 89 1.87 -18.02 4.47
CA ASP A 89 1.18 -18.76 5.54
C ASP A 89 1.74 -18.41 6.92
N ALA A 90 3.06 -18.34 7.07
CA ALA A 90 3.68 -17.93 8.33
C ALA A 90 3.28 -16.49 8.74
N ALA A 91 3.33 -15.53 7.81
CA ALA A 91 2.93 -14.15 8.09
C ALA A 91 1.45 -14.04 8.47
N ILE A 92 0.57 -14.77 7.78
CA ILE A 92 -0.86 -14.86 8.09
C ILE A 92 -1.09 -15.36 9.52
N ARG A 93 -0.44 -16.48 9.89
CA ARG A 93 -0.56 -17.07 11.24
C ARG A 93 -0.03 -16.16 12.35
N LEU A 94 0.94 -15.30 12.04
CA LEU A 94 1.44 -14.28 12.94
C LEU A 94 0.51 -13.06 13.04
N GLY A 95 -0.49 -12.94 12.16
CA GLY A 95 -1.50 -11.87 12.19
C GLY A 95 -1.33 -10.80 11.11
N ALA A 96 -0.73 -11.14 9.95
CA ALA A 96 -0.74 -10.25 8.80
C ALA A 96 -2.18 -9.84 8.42
N LYS A 97 -2.36 -8.57 8.06
CA LYS A 97 -3.62 -8.05 7.52
C LYS A 97 -3.58 -7.77 6.02
N ILE A 98 -2.37 -7.68 5.46
CA ILE A 98 -2.18 -7.44 4.03
C ILE A 98 -1.03 -8.33 3.51
N ILE A 99 -1.26 -8.99 2.39
CA ILE A 99 -0.22 -9.62 1.59
C ILE A 99 -0.05 -8.78 0.33
N TRP A 100 1.13 -8.21 0.18
CA TRP A 100 1.50 -7.44 -1.00
C TRP A 100 2.23 -8.36 -1.99
N MET A 101 1.77 -8.36 -3.22
CA MET A 101 2.54 -8.89 -4.35
C MET A 101 3.85 -8.09 -4.52
N PRO A 102 4.81 -8.60 -5.32
CA PRO A 102 6.16 -8.03 -5.37
C PRO A 102 6.18 -6.51 -5.59
N THR A 103 7.12 -5.81 -4.95
CA THR A 103 7.33 -4.36 -5.13
C THR A 103 8.69 -4.10 -5.78
N PHE A 104 9.78 -4.00 -5.02
CA PHE A 104 11.11 -3.76 -5.57
C PHE A 104 11.62 -4.93 -6.39
N SER A 105 11.10 -6.12 -6.09
CA SER A 105 11.43 -7.33 -6.84
C SER A 105 10.53 -7.55 -8.04
N ALA A 106 9.44 -6.80 -8.23
CA ALA A 106 8.60 -6.93 -9.42
C ALA A 106 9.36 -6.59 -10.70
N GLU A 107 9.07 -7.31 -11.78
CA GLU A 107 9.65 -7.03 -13.10
C GLU A 107 9.34 -5.62 -13.59
N GLU A 108 8.11 -5.14 -13.40
CA GLU A 108 7.74 -3.78 -13.82
C GLU A 108 8.53 -2.69 -13.06
N HIS A 109 8.70 -2.86 -11.75
CA HIS A 109 9.56 -1.96 -10.97
C HIS A 109 11.00 -1.96 -11.48
N GLN A 110 11.57 -3.14 -11.75
CA GLN A 110 12.93 -3.26 -12.29
C GLN A 110 13.04 -2.62 -13.68
N ARG A 111 12.03 -2.76 -14.55
CA ARG A 111 11.99 -2.11 -15.87
C ARG A 111 11.92 -0.59 -15.76
N TYR A 112 11.11 -0.06 -14.85
CA TYR A 112 10.96 1.37 -14.63
C TYR A 112 12.29 2.02 -14.21
N PHE A 113 12.98 1.43 -13.23
CA PHE A 113 14.24 1.96 -12.72
C PHE A 113 15.48 1.52 -13.49
N GLY A 114 15.45 0.38 -14.21
CA GLY A 114 16.54 -0.04 -15.10
C GLY A 114 16.83 0.98 -16.20
N LYS A 115 15.86 1.84 -16.53
CA LYS A 115 15.98 2.94 -17.49
C LYS A 115 16.38 4.29 -16.86
N LYS A 116 16.40 4.41 -15.52
CA LYS A 116 16.61 5.67 -14.79
C LYS A 116 17.72 5.53 -13.74
N LYS A 117 18.72 6.43 -13.74
CA LYS A 117 19.66 6.53 -12.60
C LYS A 117 18.98 7.25 -11.44
N THR A 118 18.32 6.51 -10.54
CA THR A 118 17.65 7.11 -9.38
C THR A 118 18.39 6.82 -8.07
N LYS A 119 18.16 7.69 -7.06
CA LYS A 119 18.70 7.52 -5.70
C LYS A 119 17.62 7.23 -4.66
N PHE A 120 16.36 7.11 -5.08
CA PHE A 120 15.18 7.05 -4.19
C PHE A 120 15.14 5.82 -3.28
N PHE A 121 15.83 4.74 -3.66
CA PHE A 121 15.85 3.47 -2.92
C PHE A 121 17.26 3.02 -2.52
N ASN A 122 18.15 3.97 -2.24
CA ASN A 122 19.51 3.65 -1.84
C ASN A 122 19.59 3.24 -0.36
N SER A 123 19.86 1.96 -0.11
CA SER A 123 20.47 1.51 1.13
C SER A 123 21.96 1.93 1.18
N LYS A 124 22.57 1.92 2.37
CA LYS A 124 24.00 2.28 2.57
C LYS A 124 24.97 1.46 1.68
N ARG A 125 24.55 0.28 1.24
CA ARG A 125 25.24 -0.58 0.26
C ARG A 125 24.22 -0.99 -0.81
N SER A 126 24.62 -1.04 -2.08
CA SER A 126 23.74 -1.55 -3.14
C SER A 126 23.27 -2.96 -2.82
N MET A 127 21.96 -3.20 -2.90
CA MET A 127 21.39 -4.52 -2.73
C MET A 127 21.63 -5.31 -4.03
N LYS A 128 22.03 -6.58 -3.88
CA LYS A 128 22.08 -7.50 -5.02
C LYS A 128 20.65 -7.94 -5.30
N HIS A 129 20.07 -7.44 -6.38
CA HIS A 129 18.87 -8.04 -6.95
C HIS A 129 19.29 -9.15 -7.93
N PRO A 130 18.53 -10.25 -8.02
CA PRO A 130 18.62 -11.15 -9.16
C PRO A 130 18.49 -10.36 -10.48
N GLY A 131 19.09 -10.88 -11.56
CA GLY A 131 19.13 -10.17 -12.84
C GLY A 131 17.77 -9.97 -13.53
N SER A 132 16.70 -10.61 -13.02
CA SER A 132 15.33 -10.49 -13.50
C SER A 132 14.37 -10.21 -12.33
N GLY A 133 13.32 -9.45 -12.59
CA GLY A 133 12.23 -9.30 -11.63
C GLY A 133 11.37 -10.54 -11.54
N ILE A 134 10.51 -10.53 -10.52
CA ILE A 134 9.45 -11.49 -10.31
C ILE A 134 8.30 -11.07 -11.21
N GLU A 135 7.88 -11.99 -12.06
CA GLU A 135 6.58 -11.98 -12.72
C GLU A 135 5.68 -13.00 -12.01
N ILE A 136 4.36 -12.83 -12.11
CA ILE A 136 3.38 -13.76 -11.50
C ILE A 136 3.07 -14.99 -12.38
N TRP A 137 3.69 -15.09 -13.57
CA TRP A 137 3.44 -16.12 -14.57
C TRP A 137 4.72 -16.77 -15.07
N ASP A 138 4.55 -17.91 -15.76
CA ASP A 138 5.60 -18.59 -16.52
C ASP A 138 5.84 -17.95 -17.90
N GLU A 139 6.77 -18.52 -18.67
CA GLU A 139 7.10 -18.07 -20.03
C GLU A 139 5.93 -18.19 -21.03
N ASN A 140 4.87 -18.94 -20.69
CA ASN A 140 3.67 -19.13 -21.49
C ASN A 140 2.50 -18.25 -21.01
N LYS A 141 2.75 -17.29 -20.11
CA LYS A 141 1.74 -16.42 -19.49
C LYS A 141 0.69 -17.16 -18.67
N LYS A 142 1.04 -18.34 -18.13
CA LYS A 142 0.20 -19.05 -17.14
C LYS A 142 0.63 -18.63 -15.74
N LEU A 143 -0.33 -18.33 -14.88
CA LEU A 143 -0.04 -18.02 -13.48
C LEU A 143 0.77 -19.14 -12.81
N LEU A 144 1.76 -18.74 -12.02
CA LEU A 144 2.60 -19.66 -11.28
C LEU A 144 1.77 -20.41 -10.23
N PRO A 145 2.03 -21.71 -9.97
CA PRO A 145 1.34 -22.46 -8.91
C PRO A 145 1.39 -21.76 -7.56
N GLU A 146 2.52 -21.14 -7.22
CA GLU A 146 2.72 -20.41 -5.98
C GLU A 146 1.75 -19.23 -5.83
N VAL A 147 1.39 -18.57 -6.94
CA VAL A 147 0.41 -17.47 -6.92
C VAL A 147 -0.97 -18.01 -6.58
N HIS A 148 -1.37 -19.16 -7.14
CA HIS A 148 -2.64 -19.78 -6.80
C HIS A 148 -2.71 -20.17 -5.32
N GLU A 149 -1.65 -20.75 -4.76
CA GLU A 149 -1.58 -21.08 -3.33
C GLU A 149 -1.65 -19.83 -2.44
N ILE A 150 -0.96 -18.74 -2.82
CA ILE A 150 -1.03 -17.46 -2.10
C ILE A 150 -2.46 -16.90 -2.09
N LEU A 151 -3.15 -16.96 -3.23
CA LEU A 151 -4.54 -16.50 -3.34
C LEU A 151 -5.49 -17.33 -2.45
N GLU A 152 -5.29 -18.65 -2.39
CA GLU A 152 -6.05 -19.55 -1.50
C GLU A 152 -5.81 -19.20 -0.03
N LEU A 153 -4.56 -19.02 0.38
CA LEU A 153 -4.21 -18.62 1.75
C LEU A 153 -4.83 -17.27 2.14
N VAL A 154 -4.79 -16.29 1.24
CA VAL A 154 -5.39 -14.96 1.49
C VAL A 154 -6.91 -15.04 1.58
N ALA A 155 -7.56 -15.83 0.72
CA ALA A 155 -9.00 -16.05 0.77
C ALA A 155 -9.43 -16.76 2.07
N GLU A 156 -8.73 -17.82 2.47
CA GLU A 156 -9.01 -18.56 3.70
C GLU A 156 -8.84 -17.70 4.96
N ALA A 157 -7.86 -16.80 4.96
CA ALA A 157 -7.60 -15.90 6.07
C ALA A 157 -8.50 -14.66 6.11
N ASP A 158 -9.26 -14.40 5.05
CA ASP A 158 -10.08 -13.18 4.85
C ASP A 158 -9.28 -11.89 5.11
N ILE A 159 -8.11 -11.77 4.46
CA ILE A 159 -7.24 -10.59 4.55
C ILE A 159 -7.04 -9.92 3.19
N VAL A 160 -6.37 -8.77 3.17
CA VAL A 160 -6.20 -7.99 1.94
C VAL A 160 -5.13 -8.58 1.04
N LEU A 161 -5.48 -8.85 -0.21
CA LEU A 161 -4.52 -9.01 -1.30
C LEU A 161 -4.24 -7.63 -1.90
N ALA A 162 -2.96 -7.24 -1.95
CA ALA A 162 -2.56 -5.97 -2.53
C ALA A 162 -1.60 -6.18 -3.71
N THR A 163 -1.81 -5.47 -4.82
CA THR A 163 -1.12 -5.74 -6.09
C THR A 163 0.35 -5.33 -6.14
N GLY A 164 0.85 -4.57 -5.17
CA GLY A 164 2.25 -4.15 -5.17
C GLY A 164 2.62 -3.36 -6.43
N HIS A 165 3.73 -3.70 -7.06
CA HIS A 165 4.23 -3.03 -8.28
C HIS A 165 4.08 -3.90 -9.54
N LEU A 166 3.05 -4.73 -9.62
CA LEU A 166 2.77 -5.53 -10.80
C LEU A 166 2.40 -4.64 -12.00
N ALA A 167 2.72 -5.08 -13.22
CA ALA A 167 2.27 -4.40 -14.42
C ALA A 167 0.73 -4.44 -14.55
N ALA A 168 0.12 -3.49 -15.26
CA ALA A 168 -1.33 -3.43 -15.43
C ALA A 168 -1.95 -4.73 -15.98
N GLU A 169 -1.26 -5.43 -16.89
CA GLU A 169 -1.68 -6.74 -17.40
C GLU A 169 -1.63 -7.83 -16.32
N GLU A 170 -0.58 -7.85 -15.50
CA GLU A 170 -0.46 -8.76 -14.36
C GLU A 170 -1.56 -8.49 -13.32
N VAL A 171 -1.89 -7.22 -13.06
CA VAL A 171 -2.97 -6.82 -12.15
C VAL A 171 -4.30 -7.41 -12.60
N LEU A 172 -4.65 -7.30 -13.89
CA LEU A 172 -5.92 -7.83 -14.41
C LEU A 172 -6.00 -9.35 -14.23
N VAL A 173 -4.95 -10.07 -14.64
CA VAL A 173 -4.90 -11.54 -14.54
C VAL A 173 -4.94 -12.00 -13.07
N LEU A 174 -4.22 -11.30 -12.19
CA LEU A 174 -4.23 -11.59 -10.76
C LEU A 174 -5.62 -11.40 -10.16
N VAL A 175 -6.31 -10.30 -10.49
CA VAL A 175 -7.65 -9.99 -9.97
C VAL A 175 -8.66 -11.05 -10.42
N GLU A 176 -8.59 -11.50 -11.67
CA GLU A 176 -9.46 -12.56 -12.18
C GLU A 176 -9.24 -13.87 -11.41
N ALA A 177 -7.99 -14.29 -11.23
CA ALA A 177 -7.68 -15.47 -10.44
C ALA A 177 -8.06 -15.31 -8.95
N ALA A 178 -7.87 -14.13 -8.37
CA ALA A 178 -8.24 -13.84 -6.99
C ALA A 178 -9.75 -13.98 -6.75
N ILE A 179 -10.56 -13.49 -7.69
CA ILE A 179 -12.02 -13.62 -7.65
C ILE A 179 -12.43 -15.10 -7.79
N GLU A 180 -11.82 -15.86 -8.69
CA GLU A 180 -12.06 -17.31 -8.83
C GLU A 180 -11.74 -18.07 -7.54
N LYS A 181 -10.70 -17.64 -6.82
CA LYS A 181 -10.30 -18.17 -5.50
C LYS A 181 -11.06 -17.56 -4.32
N LYS A 182 -12.02 -16.67 -4.58
CA LYS A 182 -12.89 -16.03 -3.58
C LYS A 182 -12.16 -15.11 -2.60
N VAL A 183 -11.11 -14.43 -3.05
CA VAL A 183 -10.51 -13.33 -2.28
C VAL A 183 -11.51 -12.16 -2.25
N GLU A 184 -11.99 -11.79 -1.07
CA GLU A 184 -13.01 -10.73 -0.92
C GLU A 184 -12.40 -9.32 -0.88
N LYS A 185 -11.14 -9.18 -0.45
CA LYS A 185 -10.50 -7.90 -0.17
C LYS A 185 -9.31 -7.69 -1.10
N ILE A 186 -9.54 -7.02 -2.22
CA ILE A 186 -8.51 -6.76 -3.24
C ILE A 186 -8.21 -5.27 -3.31
N LEU A 187 -6.97 -4.90 -3.01
CA LEU A 187 -6.46 -3.53 -3.05
C LEU A 187 -5.50 -3.37 -4.25
N ILE A 188 -5.89 -2.53 -5.21
CA ILE A 188 -5.05 -2.17 -6.35
C ILE A 188 -4.17 -1.00 -5.94
N GLN A 189 -2.87 -1.23 -5.86
CA GLN A 189 -1.92 -0.26 -5.35
C GLN A 189 -1.28 0.57 -6.46
N HIS A 190 -0.84 1.77 -6.08
CA HIS A 190 -0.01 2.63 -6.93
C HIS A 190 -0.61 2.93 -8.31
N THR A 191 -1.95 2.99 -8.43
CA THR A 191 -2.66 3.17 -9.72
C THR A 191 -2.17 4.39 -10.49
N ASP A 192 -1.84 5.46 -9.78
CA ASP A 192 -1.41 6.74 -10.35
C ASP A 192 0.12 6.92 -10.36
N LEU A 193 0.88 6.02 -9.73
CA LEU A 193 2.34 6.11 -9.63
C LEU A 193 2.99 5.49 -10.86
N GLY A 194 3.93 6.20 -11.50
CA GLY A 194 4.54 5.80 -12.76
C GLY A 194 5.25 4.45 -12.72
N ILE A 195 5.64 3.95 -11.54
CA ILE A 195 6.26 2.63 -11.35
C ILE A 195 5.32 1.51 -11.77
N ALA A 196 4.04 1.58 -11.42
CA ALA A 196 3.06 0.50 -11.57
C ALA A 196 1.70 1.05 -12.00
N ARG A 197 1.74 2.02 -12.90
CA ARG A 197 0.57 2.79 -13.32
C ARG A 197 -0.48 1.88 -13.94
N VAL A 198 -1.72 1.99 -13.46
CA VAL A 198 -2.88 1.33 -14.04
C VAL A 198 -3.58 2.33 -14.97
N PRO A 199 -3.87 1.99 -16.23
CA PRO A 199 -4.64 2.87 -17.10
C PRO A 199 -6.03 3.17 -16.52
N PHE A 200 -6.49 4.42 -16.61
CA PHE A 200 -7.72 4.87 -15.98
C PHE A 200 -8.99 4.10 -16.41
N GLU A 201 -9.06 3.64 -17.68
CA GLU A 201 -10.17 2.79 -18.10
C GLU A 201 -10.15 1.41 -17.42
N LEU A 202 -8.95 0.86 -17.17
CA LEU A 202 -8.78 -0.38 -16.42
C LEU A 202 -9.11 -0.17 -14.93
N GLU A 203 -8.79 0.99 -14.34
CA GLU A 203 -9.26 1.32 -12.98
C GLU A 203 -10.79 1.22 -12.86
N LYS A 204 -11.54 1.76 -13.83
CA LYS A 204 -13.02 1.64 -13.83
C LYS A 204 -13.50 0.20 -13.95
N GLU A 205 -12.80 -0.65 -14.69
CA GLU A 205 -13.11 -2.07 -14.79
C GLU A 205 -12.84 -2.81 -13.47
N LEU A 206 -11.71 -2.51 -12.81
CA LEU A 206 -11.35 -3.08 -11.51
C LEU A 206 -12.34 -2.69 -10.42
N VAL A 207 -12.81 -1.43 -10.41
CA VAL A 207 -13.89 -0.99 -9.50
C VAL A 207 -15.17 -1.82 -9.70
N LYS A 208 -15.57 -2.09 -10.96
CA LYS A 208 -16.75 -2.93 -11.25
C LYS A 208 -16.58 -4.37 -10.79
N LYS A 209 -15.34 -4.86 -10.68
CA LYS A 209 -15.00 -6.18 -10.13
C LYS A 209 -14.96 -6.19 -8.60
N GLY A 210 -15.22 -5.07 -7.93
CA GLY A 210 -15.26 -4.95 -6.46
C GLY A 210 -13.91 -4.62 -5.83
N CYS A 211 -12.89 -4.29 -6.61
CA CYS A 211 -11.60 -3.89 -6.08
C CYS A 211 -11.64 -2.47 -5.48
N ILE A 212 -10.79 -2.25 -4.47
CA ILE A 212 -10.53 -0.92 -3.91
C ILE A 212 -9.23 -0.38 -4.51
N LEU A 213 -9.22 0.89 -4.91
CA LEU A 213 -8.08 1.56 -5.54
C LEU A 213 -7.33 2.43 -4.53
N GLU A 214 -6.02 2.30 -4.47
CA GLU A 214 -5.14 3.10 -3.63
C GLU A 214 -4.77 4.42 -4.33
N LYS A 215 -5.23 5.54 -3.78
CA LYS A 215 -4.82 6.90 -4.17
C LYS A 215 -3.63 7.33 -3.31
N CYS A 216 -2.45 7.20 -3.90
CA CYS A 216 -1.16 7.30 -3.23
C CYS A 216 -0.55 8.70 -3.39
N TYR A 217 -0.39 9.42 -2.27
CA TYR A 217 0.12 10.80 -2.27
C TYR A 217 1.55 10.93 -2.82
N LEU A 218 2.37 9.88 -2.72
CA LEU A 218 3.70 9.83 -3.32
C LEU A 218 3.69 10.12 -4.83
N ALA A 219 2.63 9.78 -5.56
CA ALA A 219 2.51 10.08 -6.99
C ALA A 219 2.43 11.60 -7.28
N CYS A 220 1.95 12.39 -6.33
CA CYS A 220 1.89 13.86 -6.39
C CYS A 220 3.17 14.55 -5.92
N SER A 221 4.11 13.80 -5.32
CA SER A 221 5.32 14.37 -4.74
C SER A 221 6.34 14.81 -5.80
N GLU A 222 7.27 15.70 -5.43
CA GLU A 222 8.35 16.15 -6.33
C GLU A 222 9.25 15.00 -6.81
N ASP A 223 9.30 13.88 -6.08
CA ASP A 223 10.10 12.71 -6.46
C ASP A 223 9.56 12.05 -7.73
N PHE A 224 8.25 12.14 -7.97
CA PHE A 224 7.55 11.43 -9.04
C PHE A 224 6.84 12.37 -10.00
N ASN A 225 5.98 13.26 -9.47
CA ASN A 225 5.15 14.19 -10.22
C ASN A 225 4.42 13.48 -11.40
N ASP A 226 3.90 12.29 -11.13
CA ASP A 226 3.23 11.43 -12.11
C ASP A 226 1.76 11.82 -12.33
N ILE A 227 1.18 12.50 -11.34
CA ILE A 227 -0.18 13.06 -11.35
C ILE A 227 -0.22 14.32 -10.46
N SER A 228 -1.03 15.31 -10.82
CA SER A 228 -1.33 16.43 -9.92
C SER A 228 -2.44 16.09 -8.91
N PRO A 229 -2.49 16.75 -7.75
CA PRO A 229 -3.60 16.56 -6.80
C PRO A 229 -4.98 16.86 -7.40
N ARG A 230 -5.07 17.80 -8.35
CA ARG A 230 -6.30 18.09 -9.09
C ARG A 230 -6.75 16.90 -9.93
N GLU A 231 -5.85 16.33 -10.74
CA GLU A 231 -6.16 15.16 -11.58
C GLU A 231 -6.53 13.95 -10.72
N MET A 232 -5.88 13.77 -9.57
CA MET A 232 -6.24 12.73 -8.63
C MET A 232 -7.66 12.91 -8.08
N ALA A 233 -8.03 14.13 -7.66
CA ALA A 233 -9.39 14.44 -7.22
C ALA A 233 -10.44 14.23 -8.34
N GLU A 234 -10.11 14.59 -9.58
CA GLU A 234 -10.97 14.32 -10.75
C GLU A 234 -11.16 12.81 -10.97
N SER A 235 -10.10 12.00 -10.82
CA SER A 235 -10.19 10.54 -10.90
C SER A 235 -11.10 9.97 -9.81
N ILE A 236 -10.97 10.44 -8.57
CA ILE A 236 -11.78 10.00 -7.42
C ILE A 236 -13.26 10.28 -7.66
N LYS A 237 -13.61 11.46 -8.19
CA LYS A 237 -15.01 11.82 -8.49
C LYS A 237 -15.66 10.89 -9.52
N VAL A 238 -14.88 10.36 -10.45
CA VAL A 238 -15.38 9.43 -11.48
C VAL A 238 -15.46 7.99 -10.94
N LEU A 239 -14.47 7.56 -10.15
CA LEU A 239 -14.39 6.20 -9.59
C LEU A 239 -15.32 5.99 -8.39
N GLY A 240 -15.63 7.07 -7.68
CA GLY A 240 -16.41 7.09 -6.45
C GLY A 240 -15.54 6.81 -5.21
N ALA A 241 -15.73 7.61 -4.16
CA ALA A 241 -14.98 7.48 -2.91
C ALA A 241 -15.16 6.12 -2.21
N ASP A 242 -16.28 5.43 -2.42
CA ASP A 242 -16.54 4.09 -1.86
C ASP A 242 -15.58 3.00 -2.40
N SER A 243 -14.93 3.28 -3.53
CA SER A 243 -14.02 2.38 -4.23
C SER A 243 -12.55 2.79 -4.06
N CYS A 244 -12.25 3.79 -3.22
CA CYS A 244 -10.91 4.35 -3.07
C CYS A 244 -10.44 4.33 -1.61
N VAL A 245 -9.13 4.25 -1.41
CA VAL A 245 -8.47 4.61 -0.15
C VAL A 245 -7.41 5.67 -0.41
N MET A 246 -7.22 6.59 0.53
CA MET A 246 -6.16 7.58 0.47
C MET A 246 -5.02 7.16 1.38
N VAL A 247 -3.82 7.08 0.81
CA VAL A 247 -2.61 6.70 1.56
C VAL A 247 -1.44 7.60 1.17
N THR A 248 -0.41 7.63 2.00
CA THR A 248 0.79 8.41 1.69
C THR A 248 1.87 7.62 0.96
N ASP A 249 2.12 6.35 1.34
CA ASP A 249 3.36 5.61 0.99
C ASP A 249 4.64 6.36 1.43
N TYR A 250 4.50 7.23 2.44
CA TYR A 250 5.60 8.04 2.95
C TYR A 250 6.42 7.28 3.99
N GLY A 251 7.54 7.89 4.36
CA GLY A 251 8.52 7.34 5.28
C GLY A 251 9.94 7.54 4.81
N GLN A 252 10.15 7.97 3.56
CA GLN A 252 11.47 8.35 3.03
C GLN A 252 12.02 9.52 3.85
N ARG A 253 13.32 9.46 4.20
CA ARG A 253 13.93 10.40 5.15
C ARG A 253 13.79 11.89 4.77
N HIS A 254 13.78 12.22 3.48
CA HIS A 254 13.70 13.59 2.99
C HIS A 254 12.27 14.15 2.96
N ASN A 255 11.25 13.29 2.97
CA ASN A 255 9.86 13.70 3.02
C ASN A 255 9.47 14.18 4.43
N ILE A 256 8.35 14.91 4.50
CA ILE A 256 7.71 15.27 5.78
C ILE A 256 7.16 14.02 6.48
N ALA A 257 6.79 14.14 7.76
CA ALA A 257 6.20 13.04 8.52
C ALA A 257 4.90 12.54 7.84
N PRO A 258 4.64 11.22 7.76
CA PRO A 258 3.51 10.68 7.01
C PRO A 258 2.15 11.20 7.46
N ILE A 259 1.90 11.35 8.76
CA ILE A 259 0.59 11.82 9.25
C ILE A 259 0.37 13.31 8.94
N LYS A 260 1.45 14.09 8.92
CA LYS A 260 1.40 15.45 8.40
C LYS A 260 1.16 15.47 6.90
N ALA A 261 1.77 14.56 6.14
CA ALA A 261 1.50 14.42 4.70
C ALA A 261 0.05 14.03 4.41
N LEU A 262 -0.55 13.13 5.19
CA LEU A 262 -1.97 12.78 5.06
C LEU A 262 -2.88 13.97 5.38
N SER A 263 -2.51 14.83 6.36
CA SER A 263 -3.21 16.11 6.59
C SER A 263 -3.19 17.00 5.35
N ASN A 264 -2.01 17.18 4.74
CA ASN A 264 -1.87 17.99 3.52
C ASN A 264 -2.66 17.39 2.35
N PHE A 265 -2.63 16.06 2.20
CA PHE A 265 -3.38 15.38 1.15
C PHE A 265 -4.89 15.59 1.29
N ILE A 266 -5.42 15.55 2.53
CA ILE A 266 -6.81 15.90 2.81
C ILE A 266 -7.12 17.34 2.39
N GLU A 267 -6.29 18.30 2.79
CA GLU A 267 -6.48 19.72 2.44
C GLU A 267 -6.51 19.94 0.92
N GLU A 268 -5.63 19.27 0.17
CA GLU A 268 -5.61 19.36 -1.29
C GLU A 268 -6.87 18.74 -1.93
N MET A 269 -7.30 17.56 -1.48
CA MET A 269 -8.51 16.94 -2.01
C MET A 269 -9.76 17.78 -1.73
N LEU A 270 -9.88 18.36 -0.54
CA LEU A 270 -10.95 19.31 -0.20
C LEU A 270 -10.89 20.55 -1.11
N ALA A 271 -9.70 21.10 -1.35
CA ALA A 271 -9.51 22.25 -2.24
C ALA A 271 -9.94 21.96 -3.69
N TYR A 272 -9.82 20.71 -4.15
CA TYR A 272 -10.30 20.26 -5.46
C TYR A 272 -11.71 19.66 -5.43
N GLY A 273 -12.45 19.85 -4.34
CA GLY A 273 -13.89 19.61 -4.25
C GLY A 273 -14.27 18.15 -4.01
N ILE A 274 -13.40 17.36 -3.39
CA ILE A 274 -13.81 16.15 -2.65
C ILE A 274 -14.46 16.62 -1.34
N THR A 275 -15.57 16.00 -0.95
CA THR A 275 -16.31 16.38 0.27
C THR A 275 -15.69 15.75 1.53
N GLU A 276 -15.94 16.32 2.71
CA GLU A 276 -15.47 15.73 3.98
C GLU A 276 -15.95 14.29 4.16
N ASP A 277 -17.20 13.99 3.81
CA ASP A 277 -17.76 12.64 3.86
C ASP A 277 -17.01 11.67 2.92
N GLU A 278 -16.67 12.10 1.70
CA GLU A 278 -15.87 11.30 0.77
C GLU A 278 -14.44 11.09 1.29
N ILE A 279 -13.83 12.10 1.91
CA ILE A 279 -12.54 11.95 2.58
C ILE A 279 -12.65 10.89 3.69
N THR A 280 -13.63 11.02 4.59
CA THR A 280 -13.85 10.07 5.69
C THR A 280 -14.02 8.64 5.19
N LYS A 281 -14.75 8.43 4.09
CA LYS A 281 -14.83 7.11 3.45
C LYS A 281 -13.45 6.57 3.08
N MET A 282 -12.62 7.38 2.42
CA MET A 282 -11.33 6.95 1.88
C MET A 282 -10.23 6.80 2.93
N ILE A 283 -10.29 7.50 4.07
CA ILE A 283 -9.27 7.42 5.14
C ILE A 283 -9.73 6.65 6.38
N SER A 284 -11.02 6.37 6.53
CA SER A 284 -11.57 5.69 7.72
C SER A 284 -12.41 4.47 7.35
N ASP A 285 -13.53 4.64 6.65
CA ASP A 285 -14.51 3.55 6.49
C ASP A 285 -13.98 2.43 5.59
N ASN A 286 -13.41 2.77 4.43
CA ASN A 286 -12.86 1.79 3.51
C ASN A 286 -11.61 1.09 4.09
N PRO A 287 -10.63 1.79 4.70
CA PRO A 287 -9.54 1.13 5.42
C PRO A 287 -10.02 0.18 6.52
N LYS A 288 -11.00 0.58 7.35
CA LYS A 288 -11.56 -0.28 8.41
C LYS A 288 -12.24 -1.53 7.84
N ARG A 289 -13.03 -1.37 6.77
CA ARG A 289 -13.66 -2.48 6.05
C ARG A 289 -12.62 -3.46 5.49
N LEU A 290 -11.54 -2.97 4.89
CA LEU A 290 -10.44 -3.80 4.40
C LEU A 290 -9.74 -4.54 5.54
N LEU A 291 -9.57 -3.92 6.71
CA LEU A 291 -8.90 -4.54 7.86
C LEU A 291 -9.82 -5.45 8.70
N GLY A 292 -11.14 -5.38 8.48
CA GLY A 292 -12.16 -6.14 9.20
C GLY A 292 -12.34 -5.68 10.65
N ILE A 293 -12.39 -4.35 10.87
CA ILE A 293 -12.55 -3.73 12.20
C ILE A 293 -13.66 -2.68 12.22
#